data_AF-A0A955Y416-F1
#
_entry.id   AF-A0A955Y416-F1
#
_cell.length_a   1.000
_cell.length_b   1.000
_cell.length_c   1.000
_cell.angle_alpha   90.00
_cell.angle_beta   90.00
_cell.angle_gamma   90.00
#
_symmetry.space_group_name_H-M   'P 1'
#
loop_
_entity.id
_entity.type
_entity.pdbx_description
1 polymer ?
#
loop_
_entity_poly.entity_id
_entity_poly.type
_entity_poly.pdbx_seq_one_letter_code
_entity_poly.pdbx_strand_id
1 'polypeptide(L)'
;MILGLAACGGWHVLEGSGDPAGCDESFEDHTLVGPASMEELRALSADDGEAFAAEMIIASLPDPSIRKVRWVDRSFYRFHDEWYWFRLLNGELACGASTDPIGGLRFSTVPEVYAWARDEDVLPLDLEWVEYEGRDRLYSESFYALAFTVEPRSYGTGAVRWRPEEGVFALELWRFDTPTDTELALFREALEPVLPAPLVIDP
;
A
#
# COMPACT_ATOMS: atom_id res chain seq x y z
N MET A 1 -35.51 26.92 31.79
CA MET A 1 -34.08 26.55 31.89
C MET A 1 -34.00 25.03 31.95
N ILE A 2 -33.64 24.40 30.84
CA ILE A 2 -33.01 23.08 30.62
C ILE A 2 -32.78 23.03 29.10
N LEU A 3 -31.55 22.70 28.69
CA LEU A 3 -31.09 22.59 27.30
C LEU A 3 -31.76 21.42 26.57
N GLY A 4 -31.95 21.58 25.25
CA GLY A 4 -32.19 20.49 24.30
C GLY A 4 -31.27 20.63 23.10
N LEU A 5 -30.43 19.62 22.89
CA LEU A 5 -29.42 19.51 21.84
C LEU A 5 -30.04 19.64 20.43
N ALA A 6 -29.36 20.37 19.55
CA ALA A 6 -29.59 20.30 18.11
C ALA A 6 -28.76 19.13 17.54
N ALA A 7 -29.46 18.12 17.01
CA ALA A 7 -28.91 17.10 16.14
C ALA A 7 -29.64 17.19 14.79
N CYS A 8 -28.95 17.70 13.77
CA CYS A 8 -29.26 17.64 12.34
C CYS A 8 -27.88 17.66 11.63
N GLY A 9 -27.55 16.90 10.61
CA GLY A 9 -28.38 16.16 9.66
C GLY A 9 -27.59 15.01 9.03
N GLY A 10 -28.35 14.11 8.39
CA GLY A 10 -27.88 12.86 7.82
C GLY A 10 -26.89 13.02 6.67
N TRP A 11 -25.98 12.06 6.60
CA TRP A 11 -25.09 11.84 5.48
C TRP A 11 -25.88 11.15 4.37
N HIS A 12 -26.10 11.86 3.28
CA HIS A 12 -26.44 11.22 2.01
C HIS A 12 -25.17 10.57 1.47
N VAL A 13 -25.16 9.23 1.42
CA VAL A 13 -24.23 8.47 0.57
C VAL A 13 -24.63 8.78 -0.87
N LEU A 14 -23.79 9.52 -1.58
CA LEU A 14 -23.91 9.63 -3.03
C LEU A 14 -23.42 8.33 -3.65
N GLU A 15 -24.27 7.71 -4.46
CA GLU A 15 -23.89 6.63 -5.35
C GLU A 15 -22.70 7.06 -6.23
N GLY A 16 -21.60 6.31 -6.13
CA GLY A 16 -20.60 6.11 -7.18
C GLY A 16 -20.08 7.37 -7.89
N SER A 17 -19.27 8.17 -7.20
CA SER A 17 -18.16 8.85 -7.89
C SER A 17 -16.94 7.94 -7.81
N GLY A 18 -16.95 6.85 -8.59
CA GLY A 18 -15.82 5.92 -8.63
C GLY A 18 -14.56 6.66 -9.04
N ASP A 19 -13.58 6.72 -8.13
CA ASP A 19 -12.21 7.00 -8.52
C ASP A 19 -11.88 6.04 -9.69
N PRO A 20 -11.43 6.54 -10.86
CA PRO A 20 -11.06 5.66 -11.96
C PRO A 20 -9.91 4.69 -11.59
N ALA A 21 -9.17 4.96 -10.52
CA ALA A 21 -8.21 4.03 -9.90
C ALA A 21 -8.87 2.91 -9.06
N GLY A 22 -10.16 3.03 -8.79
CA GLY A 22 -11.01 1.97 -8.26
C GLY A 22 -11.00 1.80 -6.75
N CYS A 23 -10.42 2.67 -5.94
CA CYS A 23 -10.36 2.50 -4.49
C CYS A 23 -10.88 3.72 -3.72
N ASP A 24 -11.59 3.46 -2.62
CA ASP A 24 -12.08 4.50 -1.72
C ASP A 24 -10.92 5.06 -0.88
N GLU A 25 -10.68 6.37 -1.00
CA GLU A 25 -9.66 7.11 -0.26
C GLU A 25 -10.10 7.46 1.17
N SER A 26 -11.37 7.23 1.53
CA SER A 26 -11.89 7.47 2.88
C SER A 26 -11.67 6.30 3.84
N PHE A 27 -11.30 5.12 3.32
CA PHE A 27 -10.92 3.98 4.13
C PHE A 27 -9.52 4.18 4.73
N GLU A 28 -9.43 4.07 6.05
CA GLU A 28 -8.15 4.10 6.79
C GLU A 28 -7.41 2.78 6.53
N ASP A 29 -6.59 2.78 5.48
CA ASP A 29 -5.78 1.62 5.08
C ASP A 29 -4.35 1.67 5.61
N HIS A 30 -4.05 2.59 6.54
CA HIS A 30 -2.70 2.78 7.10
C HIS A 30 -1.64 3.05 6.01
N THR A 31 -2.03 3.78 4.96
CA THR A 31 -1.11 4.34 3.98
C THR A 31 -1.23 5.85 3.90
N LEU A 32 -0.13 6.50 3.53
CA LEU A 32 -0.12 7.93 3.23
C LEU A 32 -0.02 8.16 1.73
N VAL A 33 -0.81 9.11 1.22
CA VAL A 33 -0.72 9.58 -0.16
C VAL A 33 -0.07 10.97 -0.16
N GLY A 34 0.98 11.14 -0.98
CA GLY A 34 1.61 12.44 -1.22
C GLY A 34 2.21 13.11 0.04
N PRO A 35 3.22 12.52 0.70
CA PRO A 35 3.86 13.10 1.87
C PRO A 35 4.41 14.49 1.55
N ALA A 36 4.05 15.47 2.37
CA ALA A 36 4.43 16.86 2.20
C ALA A 36 5.86 17.14 2.68
N SER A 37 6.48 16.22 3.42
CA SER A 37 7.78 16.44 4.05
C SER A 37 8.61 15.18 4.29
N MET A 38 9.90 15.38 4.54
CA MET A 38 10.81 14.34 5.02
C MET A 38 10.38 13.73 6.35
N GLU A 39 9.72 14.51 7.22
CA GLU A 39 9.27 14.06 8.53
C GLU A 39 8.12 13.07 8.40
N GLU A 40 7.16 13.33 7.51
CA GLU A 40 6.05 12.42 7.22
C GLU A 40 6.55 11.10 6.62
N LEU A 41 7.47 11.15 5.64
CA LEU A 41 8.08 9.93 5.10
C LEU A 41 8.86 9.14 6.16
N ARG A 42 9.61 9.83 7.03
CA ARG A 42 10.34 9.18 8.12
C ARG A 42 9.38 8.54 9.12
N ALA A 43 8.26 9.17 9.44
CA ALA A 43 7.28 8.63 10.38
C ALA A 43 6.66 7.30 9.91
N LEU A 44 6.62 7.06 8.59
CA LEU A 44 6.17 5.79 8.00
C LEU A 44 7.25 4.70 8.04
N SER A 45 8.52 5.11 8.15
CA SER A 45 9.60 4.16 8.41
C SER A 45 9.57 3.75 9.88
N ALA A 46 9.83 2.47 10.16
CA ALA A 46 10.03 2.00 11.53
C ALA A 46 11.45 2.31 12.06
N ASP A 47 12.23 3.11 11.33
CA ASP A 47 13.62 3.46 11.62
C ASP A 47 13.69 4.77 12.43
N ASP A 48 14.55 4.80 13.46
CA ASP A 48 14.84 5.99 14.27
C ASP A 48 16.13 6.73 13.85
N GLY A 49 16.76 6.27 12.76
CA GLY A 49 18.01 6.81 12.24
C GLY A 49 17.88 8.03 11.33
N GLU A 50 19.01 8.69 11.06
CA GLU A 50 19.06 9.79 10.09
C GLU A 50 18.80 9.30 8.65
N ALA A 51 19.30 8.11 8.32
CA ALA A 51 18.93 7.35 7.13
C ALA A 51 17.75 6.43 7.46
N PHE A 52 16.78 6.36 6.55
CA PHE A 52 15.58 5.54 6.70
C PHE A 52 15.09 5.06 5.33
N ALA A 53 14.27 4.01 5.33
CA ALA A 53 13.58 3.53 4.13
C ALA A 53 12.06 3.68 4.29
N ALA A 54 11.41 4.32 3.33
CA ALA A 54 9.95 4.39 3.25
C ALA A 54 9.46 3.41 2.19
N GLU A 55 8.63 2.45 2.61
CA GLU A 55 8.07 1.44 1.71
C GLU A 55 6.88 1.99 0.92
N MET A 56 6.74 1.55 -0.33
CA MET A 56 5.67 2.02 -1.20
C MET A 56 5.00 0.91 -2.01
N ILE A 57 3.77 1.21 -2.41
CA ILE A 57 2.99 0.51 -3.43
C ILE A 57 2.54 1.54 -4.45
N ILE A 58 2.88 1.32 -5.73
CA ILE A 58 2.46 2.12 -6.86
C ILE A 58 1.37 1.33 -7.59
N ALA A 59 0.12 1.70 -7.35
CA ALA A 59 -1.03 1.11 -8.03
C ALA A 59 -1.15 1.65 -9.46
N SER A 60 -1.61 0.80 -10.38
CA SER A 60 -1.78 1.11 -11.81
C SER A 60 -0.52 1.70 -12.43
N LEU A 61 0.64 1.08 -12.15
CA LEU A 61 1.97 1.56 -12.55
C LEU A 61 2.06 1.99 -14.04
N PRO A 62 1.46 1.29 -15.02
CA PRO A 62 1.58 1.71 -16.42
C PRO A 62 0.74 2.94 -16.79
N ASP A 63 -0.32 3.27 -16.06
CA ASP A 63 -1.32 4.28 -16.47
C ASP A 63 -1.23 5.55 -15.60
N PRO A 64 -0.55 6.61 -16.06
CA PRO A 64 -0.38 7.83 -15.27
C PRO A 64 -1.69 8.56 -14.96
N SER A 65 -2.80 8.27 -15.65
CA SER A 65 -4.09 8.94 -15.39
C SER A 65 -4.79 8.44 -14.13
N ILE A 66 -4.45 7.22 -13.69
CA ILE A 66 -5.04 6.55 -12.52
C ILE A 66 -3.97 6.00 -11.56
N ARG A 67 -2.68 6.25 -11.83
CA ARG A 67 -1.55 5.81 -11.00
C ARG A 67 -1.62 6.45 -9.63
N LYS A 68 -1.41 5.65 -8.58
CA LYS A 68 -1.37 6.13 -7.19
C LYS A 68 -0.14 5.59 -6.48
N VAL A 69 0.61 6.47 -5.80
CA VAL A 69 1.68 6.06 -4.87
C VAL A 69 1.10 6.06 -3.46
N ARG A 70 1.16 4.89 -2.81
CA ARG A 70 0.81 4.69 -1.41
C ARG A 70 2.06 4.38 -0.62
N TRP A 71 2.33 5.17 0.41
CA TRP A 71 3.42 4.95 1.34
C TRP A 71 2.92 4.13 2.52
N VAL A 72 3.55 2.99 2.77
CA VAL A 72 3.10 1.99 3.74
C VAL A 72 3.62 2.34 5.13
N ASP A 73 2.73 2.40 6.12
CA ASP A 73 3.13 2.53 7.52
C ASP A 73 3.73 1.20 8.03
N ARG A 74 5.04 1.19 8.24
CA ARG A 74 5.80 0.02 8.73
C ARG A 74 5.48 -0.37 10.16
N SER A 75 4.84 0.51 10.93
CA SER A 75 4.36 0.20 12.26
C SER A 75 3.07 -0.63 12.23
N PHE A 76 2.32 -0.57 11.11
CA PHE A 76 1.08 -1.32 10.91
C PHE A 76 1.30 -2.56 10.03
N TYR A 77 1.96 -2.41 8.88
CA TYR A 77 2.26 -3.51 7.96
C TYR A 77 3.71 -3.93 8.02
N ARG A 78 3.93 -5.24 8.04
CA ARG A 78 5.26 -5.85 7.91
C ARG A 78 5.60 -6.20 6.45
N PHE A 79 4.61 -6.41 5.59
CA PHE A 79 4.82 -6.73 4.17
C PHE A 79 3.82 -5.99 3.27
N HIS A 80 4.19 -5.71 2.02
CA HIS A 80 3.34 -4.97 1.08
C HIS A 80 2.03 -5.68 0.73
N ASP A 81 2.01 -7.01 0.67
CA ASP A 81 0.79 -7.76 0.40
C ASP A 81 -0.21 -7.69 1.57
N GLU A 82 0.25 -7.33 2.78
CA GLU A 82 -0.65 -7.11 3.91
C GLU A 82 -1.61 -5.95 3.66
N TRP A 83 -1.15 -4.87 3.03
CA TRP A 83 -2.05 -3.80 2.59
C TRP A 83 -3.12 -4.32 1.63
N TYR A 84 -2.72 -5.15 0.66
CA TYR A 84 -3.61 -5.66 -0.38
C TYR A 84 -4.73 -6.51 0.21
N TRP A 85 -4.40 -7.55 0.98
CA TRP A 85 -5.44 -8.39 1.56
C TRP A 85 -6.18 -7.69 2.70
N PHE A 86 -5.57 -6.73 3.41
CA PHE A 86 -6.24 -6.01 4.50
C PHE A 86 -7.40 -5.15 3.95
N ARG A 87 -7.19 -4.44 2.84
CA ARG A 87 -8.27 -3.71 2.15
C ARG A 87 -9.36 -4.68 1.69
N LEU A 88 -8.98 -5.74 0.95
CA LEU A 88 -9.95 -6.67 0.37
C LEU A 88 -10.78 -7.41 1.44
N LEU A 89 -10.15 -7.86 2.53
CA LEU A 89 -10.86 -8.50 3.65
C LEU A 89 -11.73 -7.51 4.41
N ASN A 90 -11.48 -6.21 4.36
CA ASN A 90 -12.35 -5.18 4.94
C ASN A 90 -13.51 -4.78 4.01
N GLY A 91 -13.67 -5.43 2.86
CA GLY A 91 -14.70 -5.09 1.89
C GLY A 91 -14.33 -3.92 0.98
N GLU A 92 -13.07 -3.51 0.97
CA GLU A 92 -12.56 -2.38 0.22
C GLU A 92 -11.71 -2.81 -0.97
N LEU A 93 -11.83 -2.11 -2.09
CA LEU A 93 -11.01 -2.37 -3.26
C LEU A 93 -9.54 -2.03 -2.98
N ALA A 94 -8.64 -2.88 -3.48
CA ALA A 94 -7.21 -2.56 -3.58
C ALA A 94 -6.96 -1.84 -4.91
N CYS A 95 -6.49 -0.59 -4.86
CA CYS A 95 -6.32 0.26 -6.04
C CYS A 95 -5.50 -0.46 -7.12
N GLY A 96 -5.96 -0.51 -8.36
CA GLY A 96 -5.23 -1.14 -9.47
C GLY A 96 -5.26 -2.68 -9.50
N ALA A 97 -6.03 -3.33 -8.62
CA ALA A 97 -6.38 -4.75 -8.75
C ALA A 97 -7.80 -4.94 -9.28
N SER A 98 -8.03 -6.06 -9.98
CA SER A 98 -9.38 -6.49 -10.40
C SER A 98 -10.03 -7.46 -9.42
N THR A 99 -9.39 -7.74 -8.30
CA THR A 99 -9.87 -8.70 -7.29
C THR A 99 -11.02 -8.10 -6.51
N ASP A 100 -12.14 -8.84 -6.47
CA ASP A 100 -13.32 -8.41 -5.72
C ASP A 100 -13.07 -8.50 -4.20
N PRO A 101 -13.52 -7.49 -3.43
CA PRO A 101 -13.36 -7.50 -1.98
C PRO A 101 -14.36 -8.44 -1.30
N ILE A 102 -14.02 -8.89 -0.10
CA ILE A 102 -14.86 -9.77 0.72
C ILE A 102 -15.82 -8.93 1.55
N GLY A 103 -17.12 -9.10 1.31
CA GLY A 103 -18.16 -8.44 2.10
C GLY A 103 -18.35 -9.05 3.49
N GLY A 104 -18.70 -8.21 4.48
CA GLY A 104 -19.15 -8.66 5.80
C GLY A 104 -18.06 -8.85 6.87
N LEU A 105 -16.78 -8.86 6.47
CA LEU A 105 -15.64 -8.90 7.39
C LEU A 105 -15.13 -7.48 7.71
N ARG A 106 -14.68 -7.24 8.94
CA ARG A 106 -14.13 -5.94 9.37
C ARG A 106 -13.03 -6.17 10.40
N PHE A 107 -11.85 -5.60 10.16
CA PHE A 107 -10.67 -5.72 10.99
C PHE A 107 -10.04 -4.34 11.19
N SER A 108 -9.63 -4.06 12.42
CA SER A 108 -8.94 -2.82 12.76
C SER A 108 -7.42 -2.97 12.69
N THR A 109 -6.90 -4.21 12.72
CA THR A 109 -5.46 -4.47 12.73
C THR A 109 -5.08 -5.73 11.94
N VAL A 110 -3.84 -5.79 11.45
CA VAL A 110 -3.25 -6.99 10.85
C VAL A 110 -3.29 -8.20 11.80
N PRO A 111 -2.92 -8.09 13.09
CA PRO A 111 -3.04 -9.21 14.03
C PRO A 111 -4.46 -9.78 14.18
N GLU A 112 -5.52 -8.97 14.05
CA GLU A 112 -6.89 -9.48 14.06
C GLU A 112 -7.18 -10.35 12.84
N VAL A 113 -6.67 -9.99 11.66
CA VAL A 113 -6.77 -10.83 10.46
C VAL A 113 -6.05 -12.16 10.66
N TYR A 114 -4.84 -12.13 11.22
CA TYR A 114 -4.09 -13.35 11.53
C TYR A 114 -4.80 -14.24 12.56
N ALA A 115 -5.51 -13.65 13.53
CA ALA A 115 -6.30 -14.42 14.50
C ALA A 115 -7.48 -15.08 13.81
N TRP A 116 -8.26 -14.32 13.03
CA TRP A 116 -9.37 -14.83 12.25
C TRP A 116 -8.95 -15.95 11.28
N ALA A 117 -7.89 -15.73 10.51
CA ALA A 117 -7.40 -16.70 9.53
C ALA A 117 -6.89 -18.03 10.13
N ARG A 118 -6.66 -18.10 11.45
CA ARG A 118 -6.33 -19.37 12.13
C ARG A 118 -7.56 -20.22 12.44
N ASP A 119 -8.72 -19.58 12.52
CA ASP A 119 -9.99 -20.25 12.84
C ASP A 119 -10.75 -20.68 11.57
N GLU A 120 -10.26 -20.28 10.38
CA GLU A 120 -10.85 -20.61 9.09
C GLU A 120 -10.24 -21.88 8.48
N ASP A 121 -11.10 -22.80 8.07
CA ASP A 121 -10.68 -24.02 7.35
C ASP A 121 -10.23 -23.73 5.92
N VAL A 122 -10.81 -22.70 5.30
CA VAL A 122 -10.55 -22.29 3.92
C VAL A 122 -10.42 -20.78 3.87
N LEU A 123 -9.25 -20.30 3.49
CA LEU A 123 -8.98 -18.87 3.37
C LEU A 123 -9.44 -18.34 2.00
N PRO A 124 -10.07 -17.15 1.94
CA PRO A 124 -10.39 -16.48 0.69
C PRO A 124 -9.15 -15.79 0.09
N LEU A 125 -9.31 -15.15 -1.07
CA LEU A 125 -8.29 -14.29 -1.69
C LEU A 125 -6.92 -14.96 -1.85
N ASP A 126 -6.91 -16.23 -2.25
CA ASP A 126 -5.68 -17.03 -2.44
C ASP A 126 -4.72 -17.00 -1.24
N LEU A 127 -5.24 -16.67 -0.04
CA LEU A 127 -4.42 -16.54 1.14
C LEU A 127 -3.94 -17.90 1.60
N GLU A 128 -2.64 -17.99 1.81
CA GLU A 128 -2.00 -19.19 2.32
C GLU A 128 -1.08 -18.84 3.49
N TRP A 129 -0.96 -19.78 4.43
CA TRP A 129 0.04 -19.71 5.49
C TRP A 129 1.39 -20.18 4.94
N VAL A 130 2.40 -19.31 5.00
CA VAL A 130 3.78 -19.63 4.63
C VAL A 130 4.73 -19.32 5.77
N GLU A 131 5.82 -20.09 5.88
CA GLU A 131 6.89 -19.79 6.82
C GLU A 131 7.86 -18.77 6.20
N TYR A 132 8.09 -17.65 6.88
CA TYR A 132 9.07 -16.65 6.50
C TYR A 132 9.85 -16.15 7.73
N GLU A 133 11.18 -16.28 7.69
CA GLU A 133 12.08 -15.96 8.82
C GLU A 133 11.67 -16.65 10.13
N GLY A 134 11.27 -17.94 10.04
CA GLY A 134 10.89 -18.76 11.19
C GLY A 134 9.56 -18.35 11.83
N ARG A 135 8.70 -17.64 11.11
CA ARG A 135 7.34 -17.26 11.55
C ARG A 135 6.33 -17.50 10.45
N ASP A 136 5.13 -17.93 10.83
CA ASP A 136 4.01 -18.04 9.90
C ASP A 136 3.51 -16.64 9.52
N ARG A 137 3.23 -16.45 8.24
CA ARG A 137 2.57 -15.26 7.70
C ARG A 137 1.51 -15.65 6.69
N LEU A 138 0.51 -14.78 6.55
CA LEU A 138 -0.38 -14.82 5.42
C LEU A 138 0.34 -14.29 4.18
N TYR A 139 0.08 -14.92 3.05
CA TYR A 139 0.67 -14.63 1.75
C TYR A 139 -0.43 -14.65 0.70
N SER A 140 -0.47 -13.64 -0.17
CA SER A 140 -1.33 -13.63 -1.37
C SER A 140 -0.50 -13.71 -2.63
N GLU A 141 -0.59 -14.82 -3.36
CA GLU A 141 0.05 -14.98 -4.67
C GLU A 141 -0.43 -13.90 -5.65
N SER A 142 -1.71 -13.55 -5.61
CA SER A 142 -2.29 -12.52 -6.48
C SER A 142 -1.59 -11.17 -6.35
N PHE A 143 -1.24 -10.73 -5.14
CA PHE A 143 -0.46 -9.50 -4.96
C PHE A 143 0.89 -9.58 -5.67
N TYR A 144 1.65 -10.65 -5.44
CA TYR A 144 2.97 -10.83 -6.04
C TYR A 144 2.88 -11.02 -7.56
N ALA A 145 1.78 -11.57 -8.07
CA ALA A 145 1.54 -11.65 -9.50
C ALA A 145 1.38 -10.26 -10.14
N LEU A 146 0.58 -9.39 -9.51
CA LEU A 146 0.39 -8.00 -9.95
C LEU A 146 1.69 -7.19 -9.91
N ALA A 147 2.58 -7.50 -8.97
CA ALA A 147 3.83 -6.79 -8.74
C ALA A 147 5.02 -7.29 -9.58
N PHE A 148 5.05 -8.57 -9.97
CA PHE A 148 6.26 -9.17 -10.53
C PHE A 148 6.08 -10.12 -11.72
N THR A 149 4.87 -10.66 -11.97
CA THR A 149 4.72 -11.74 -12.97
C THR A 149 3.81 -11.40 -14.14
N VAL A 150 2.81 -10.53 -13.94
CA VAL A 150 1.97 -10.03 -15.03
C VAL A 150 2.74 -8.98 -15.83
N GLU A 151 2.61 -9.00 -17.16
CA GLU A 151 3.24 -8.02 -18.07
C GLU A 151 2.17 -7.27 -18.90
N PRO A 152 2.11 -5.93 -18.83
CA PRO A 152 2.86 -5.07 -17.91
C PRO A 152 2.39 -5.26 -16.47
N ARG A 153 3.32 -5.15 -15.50
CA ARG A 153 2.98 -5.25 -14.09
C ARG A 153 2.01 -4.14 -13.70
N SER A 154 1.01 -4.47 -12.90
CA SER A 154 0.02 -3.48 -12.44
C SER A 154 0.53 -2.72 -11.21
N TYR A 155 1.35 -3.37 -10.39
CA TYR A 155 1.94 -2.76 -9.18
C TYR A 155 3.45 -2.54 -9.31
N GLY A 156 3.92 -1.40 -8.85
CA GLY A 156 5.32 -1.21 -8.44
C GLY A 156 5.44 -1.31 -6.93
N THR A 157 6.42 -2.04 -6.41
CA THR A 157 6.61 -2.20 -4.95
C THR A 157 8.10 -2.16 -4.61
N GLY A 158 8.42 -1.67 -3.42
CA GLY A 158 9.78 -1.57 -2.92
C GLY A 158 9.87 -0.57 -1.77
N ALA A 159 11.02 0.10 -1.67
CA ALA A 159 11.22 1.25 -0.80
C ALA A 159 11.99 2.37 -1.52
N VAL A 160 11.96 3.58 -0.94
CA VAL A 160 12.96 4.61 -1.20
C VAL A 160 13.80 4.80 0.06
N ARG A 161 15.13 4.71 -0.07
CA ARG A 161 16.07 4.94 1.04
C ARG A 161 16.61 6.36 0.98
N TRP A 162 16.45 7.11 2.06
CA TRP A 162 17.08 8.40 2.21
C TRP A 162 18.58 8.27 2.45
N ARG A 163 19.40 8.93 1.61
CA ARG A 163 20.86 9.03 1.73
C ARG A 163 21.22 10.46 2.16
N PRO A 164 21.32 10.74 3.48
CA PRO A 164 21.49 12.12 3.98
C PRO A 164 22.76 12.81 3.49
N GLU A 165 23.87 12.08 3.33
CA GLU A 165 25.15 12.63 2.88
C GLU A 165 25.10 13.13 1.42
N GLU A 166 24.26 12.50 0.59
CA GLU A 166 24.09 12.83 -0.82
C GLU A 166 22.90 13.77 -1.07
N GLY A 167 21.97 13.86 -0.11
CA GLY A 167 20.77 14.66 -0.24
C GLY A 167 19.75 14.08 -1.23
N VAL A 168 19.72 12.75 -1.40
CA VAL A 168 18.87 12.05 -2.38
C VAL A 168 18.13 10.86 -1.76
N PHE A 169 17.02 10.48 -2.39
CA PHE A 169 16.43 9.16 -2.23
C PHE A 169 17.02 8.19 -3.25
N ALA A 170 17.26 6.95 -2.83
CA ALA A 170 17.59 5.85 -3.73
C ALA A 170 16.44 4.84 -3.78
N LEU A 171 16.05 4.44 -4.99
CA LEU A 171 15.06 3.37 -5.17
C LEU A 171 15.66 2.02 -4.75
N GLU A 172 14.95 1.30 -3.88
CA GLU A 172 15.28 -0.05 -3.45
C GLU A 172 14.16 -1.01 -3.86
N LEU A 173 14.47 -1.89 -4.82
CA LEU A 173 13.57 -2.96 -5.23
C LEU A 173 13.99 -4.28 -4.62
N TRP A 174 13.07 -5.24 -4.64
CA TRP A 174 13.35 -6.58 -4.15
C TRP A 174 14.50 -7.21 -4.95
N ARG A 175 15.35 -7.99 -4.28
CA ARG A 175 16.55 -8.59 -4.91
C ARG A 175 16.26 -9.44 -6.16
N PHE A 176 15.07 -10.01 -6.24
CA PHE A 176 14.63 -10.82 -7.38
C PHE A 176 13.87 -10.01 -8.44
N ASP A 177 13.53 -8.75 -8.15
CA ASP A 177 12.91 -7.85 -9.12
C ASP A 177 13.97 -7.32 -10.08
N THR A 178 13.73 -7.50 -11.37
CA THR A 178 14.67 -7.13 -12.45
C THR A 178 13.94 -6.27 -13.46
N PRO A 179 13.57 -5.02 -13.09
CA PRO A 179 12.79 -4.16 -13.97
C PRO A 179 13.58 -3.79 -15.23
N THR A 180 12.88 -3.64 -16.33
CA THR A 180 13.38 -3.06 -17.57
C THR A 180 13.61 -1.55 -17.41
N ASP A 181 14.40 -0.95 -18.31
CA ASP A 181 14.57 0.52 -18.38
C ASP A 181 13.22 1.26 -18.50
N THR A 182 12.24 0.64 -19.17
CA THR A 182 10.89 1.21 -19.31
C THR A 182 10.17 1.22 -17.97
N GLU A 183 10.25 0.13 -17.19
CA GLU A 183 9.65 0.07 -15.87
C GLU A 183 10.35 1.03 -14.90
N LEU A 184 11.68 1.13 -14.93
CA LEU A 184 12.42 2.11 -14.12
C LEU A 184 12.01 3.55 -14.43
N ALA A 185 11.70 3.86 -15.70
CA ALA A 185 11.15 5.16 -16.07
C ALA A 185 9.75 5.39 -15.48
N LEU A 186 8.89 4.36 -15.40
CA LEU A 186 7.58 4.45 -14.75
C LEU A 186 7.70 4.68 -13.24
N PHE A 187 8.62 3.98 -12.56
CA PHE A 187 8.92 4.23 -11.14
C PHE A 187 9.37 5.67 -10.93
N ARG A 188 10.26 6.18 -11.76
CA ARG A 188 10.72 7.57 -11.70
C ARG A 188 9.57 8.57 -11.86
N GLU A 189 8.77 8.40 -12.92
CA GLU A 189 7.62 9.27 -13.20
C GLU A 189 6.60 9.27 -12.05
N ALA A 190 6.41 8.12 -11.39
CA ALA A 190 5.49 8.00 -10.27
C ALA A 190 6.02 8.67 -8.99
N LEU A 191 7.32 8.52 -8.70
CA LEU A 191 7.89 8.86 -7.41
C LEU A 191 8.44 10.28 -7.33
N GLU A 192 9.11 10.78 -8.38
CA GLU A 192 9.70 12.14 -8.35
C GLU A 192 8.71 13.25 -7.98
N PRO A 193 7.44 13.27 -8.44
CA PRO A 193 6.50 14.32 -8.09
C PRO A 193 6.05 14.31 -6.62
N VAL A 194 6.20 13.19 -5.91
CA VAL A 194 5.68 12.99 -4.54
C VAL A 194 6.79 12.88 -3.50
N LEU A 195 8.06 12.96 -3.91
CA LEU A 195 9.20 12.94 -3.01
C LEU A 195 9.66 14.38 -2.67
N PRO A 196 10.02 14.65 -1.40
CA PRO A 196 10.52 15.95 -0.98
C PRO A 196 11.99 16.21 -1.37
N ALA A 197 12.67 15.23 -2.00
CA ALA A 197 14.04 15.32 -2.48
C ALA A 197 14.23 14.48 -3.76
N PRO A 198 15.29 14.72 -4.55
CA PRO A 198 15.52 14.01 -5.81
C PRO A 198 15.66 12.49 -5.66
N LEU A 199 15.21 11.76 -6.67
CA LEU A 199 15.31 10.29 -6.75
C LEU A 199 16.48 9.85 -7.64
N VAL A 200 17.33 8.98 -7.11
CA VAL A 200 18.34 8.22 -7.83
C VAL A 200 17.85 6.78 -7.98
N ILE A 201 18.09 6.22 -9.15
CA ILE A 201 17.83 4.81 -9.44
C ILE A 201 19.19 4.27 -9.87
N ASP A 202 19.80 3.49 -8.98
CA ASP A 202 21.06 2.83 -9.29
C ASP A 202 20.77 1.64 -10.23
N PRO A 203 21.53 1.48 -11.33
CA PRO A 203 21.34 0.40 -12.31
C PRO A 203 21.76 -0.97 -11.78
#